data_AF-A0A355ZYW2-F1
#
_entry.id   AF-A0A355ZYW2-F1
#
_cell.length_a   1.000
_cell.length_b   1.000
_cell.length_c   1.000
_cell.angle_alpha   90.00
_cell.angle_beta   90.00
_cell.angle_gamma   90.00
#
_symmetry.space_group_name_H-M   'P 1'
#
loop_
_entity.id
_entity.type
_entity.pdbx_description
1 polymer ?
#
loop_
_entity_poly.entity_id
_entity_poly.type
_entity_poly.pdbx_seq_one_letter_code
_entity_poly.pdbx_strand_id
1 'polypeptide(L)'
;SKVGFELYTQMLKDAVDALKSGKSPSLEHPFGTLSEINLHLSALLPNDYIPDVSSRLTLYKRLALARDIAQIESVIDDLTDRFGKLPEQALNLIAIHRLRIHSKTLGIRKIDAADAAIVFTFDEKPHFSPLALVRLLQSRRDMRMIAPDKLKFTVATHGLDDRVGAIRLLINPLLAAKTDASGN
;
A
#
# COMPACT_ATOMS: atom_id res chain seq x y z
N SER A 1 -7.33 28.73 8.65
CA SER A 1 -7.52 28.14 9.99
C SER A 1 -6.20 27.61 10.55
N LYS A 2 -5.56 28.34 11.49
CA LYS A 2 -4.23 28.02 12.07
C LYS A 2 -4.13 26.62 12.69
N VAL A 3 -5.22 26.16 13.30
CA VAL A 3 -5.29 24.87 14.04
C VAL A 3 -5.08 23.63 13.16
N GLY A 4 -5.51 23.67 11.88
CA GLY A 4 -5.34 22.53 10.97
C GLY A 4 -3.92 22.37 10.39
N PHE A 5 -3.16 23.46 10.34
CA PHE A 5 -1.77 23.46 9.90
C PHE A 5 -0.83 23.01 11.02
N GLU A 6 -1.11 23.40 12.26
CA GLU A 6 -0.37 22.95 13.45
C GLU A 6 -0.52 21.44 13.67
N LEU A 7 -1.75 20.90 13.57
CA LEU A 7 -1.97 19.45 13.68
C LEU A 7 -1.28 18.66 12.55
N TYR A 8 -1.31 19.18 11.32
CA TYR A 8 -0.62 18.55 10.19
C TYR A 8 0.90 18.58 10.33
N THR A 9 1.45 19.70 10.81
CA THR A 9 2.89 19.86 11.09
C THR A 9 3.32 18.91 12.20
N GLN A 10 2.48 18.72 13.21
CA GLN A 10 2.75 17.76 14.29
C GLN A 10 2.75 16.32 13.77
N MET A 11 1.73 15.91 13.00
CA MET A 11 1.65 14.55 12.43
C MET A 11 2.79 14.26 11.45
N LEU A 12 3.24 15.27 10.71
CA LEU A 12 4.38 15.15 9.81
C LEU A 12 5.71 15.07 10.57
N LYS A 13 5.86 15.88 11.60
CA LYS A 13 7.02 15.83 12.50
C LYS A 13 7.12 14.46 13.16
N ASP A 14 6.01 13.94 13.67
CA ASP A 14 5.95 12.61 14.30
C ASP A 14 6.29 11.49 13.30
N ALA A 15 5.83 11.60 12.05
CA ALA A 15 6.18 10.65 10.98
C ALA A 15 7.66 10.73 10.56
N VAL A 16 8.24 11.94 10.48
CA VAL A 16 9.66 12.15 10.15
C VAL A 16 10.57 11.69 11.31
N ASP A 17 10.17 11.93 12.55
CA ASP A 17 10.92 11.54 13.74
C ASP A 17 10.87 10.01 13.96
N ALA A 18 9.77 9.35 13.61
CA ALA A 18 9.68 7.89 13.57
C ALA A 18 10.61 7.25 12.52
N LEU A 19 10.72 7.86 11.34
CA LEU A 19 11.64 7.41 10.28
C LEU A 19 13.12 7.60 10.67
N LYS A 20 13.45 8.68 11.39
CA LYS A 20 14.82 8.95 11.88
C LYS A 20 15.24 8.06 13.05
N SER A 21 14.31 7.63 13.89
CA SER A 21 14.59 6.84 15.09
C SER A 21 14.49 5.32 14.89
N GLY A 22 14.10 4.86 13.70
CA GLY A 22 13.95 3.43 13.39
C GLY A 22 12.84 2.75 14.19
N LYS A 23 11.90 3.50 14.77
CA LYS A 23 10.77 2.99 15.57
C LYS A 23 9.45 3.22 14.84
N SER A 24 8.62 2.18 14.77
CA SER A 24 7.26 2.26 14.22
C SER A 24 6.39 3.20 15.06
N PRO A 25 5.74 4.22 14.47
CA PRO A 25 4.86 5.10 15.22
C PRO A 25 3.53 4.41 15.51
N SER A 26 3.20 4.24 16.79
CA SER A 26 1.84 3.95 17.25
C SER A 26 1.24 5.22 17.87
N LEU A 27 0.39 5.90 17.11
CA LEU A 27 -0.60 6.85 17.62
C LEU A 27 -1.95 6.35 17.12
N GLU A 28 -2.82 5.97 18.05
CA GLU A 28 -4.04 5.20 17.79
C GLU A 28 -5.05 6.02 16.95
N HIS A 29 -4.94 5.83 15.64
CA HIS A 29 -5.95 5.92 14.58
C HIS A 29 -6.70 7.26 14.33
N PRO A 30 -6.06 8.30 13.78
CA PRO A 30 -6.76 9.35 13.02
C PRO A 30 -7.14 8.90 11.59
N PHE A 31 -6.48 7.85 11.08
CA PHE A 31 -6.74 7.22 9.79
C PHE A 31 -7.03 5.74 10.06
N GLY A 32 -8.32 5.36 10.12
CA GLY A 32 -8.70 3.98 10.41
C GLY A 32 -7.95 2.96 9.54
N THR A 33 -7.37 1.94 10.19
CA THR A 33 -6.80 0.71 9.60
C THR A 33 -6.27 0.87 8.18
N LEU A 34 -5.27 1.73 7.99
CA LEU A 34 -4.57 1.80 6.71
C LEU A 34 -3.74 0.53 6.53
N SER A 35 -3.91 -0.14 5.39
CA SER A 35 -3.07 -1.30 5.04
C SER A 35 -1.60 -0.89 4.99
N GLU A 36 -0.75 -1.56 5.76
CA GLU A 36 0.70 -1.40 5.76
C GLU A 36 1.30 -2.17 4.59
N ILE A 37 1.96 -1.49 3.64
CA ILE A 37 2.56 -2.14 2.47
C ILE A 37 4.07 -1.93 2.51
N ASN A 38 4.82 -3.03 2.67
CA ASN A 38 6.27 -3.05 2.58
C ASN A 38 6.70 -3.81 1.34
N LEU A 39 7.33 -3.13 0.38
CA LEU A 39 7.88 -3.72 -0.84
C LEU A 39 9.39 -3.97 -0.76
N HIS A 40 10.06 -3.56 0.32
CA HIS A 40 11.54 -3.58 0.44
C HIS A 40 12.25 -2.85 -0.71
N LEU A 41 11.60 -1.81 -1.26
CA LEU A 41 12.14 -0.93 -2.28
C LEU A 41 12.13 0.51 -1.77
N SER A 42 13.08 1.32 -2.22
CA SER A 42 13.11 2.74 -1.87
C SER A 42 11.87 3.43 -2.44
N ALA A 43 11.01 3.96 -1.57
CA ALA A 43 9.73 4.55 -1.94
C ALA A 43 9.61 5.95 -1.34
N LEU A 44 10.01 6.95 -2.12
CA LEU A 44 10.04 8.35 -1.70
C LEU A 44 9.99 9.28 -2.90
N LEU A 45 9.67 10.55 -2.65
CA LEU A 45 9.83 11.65 -3.60
C LEU A 45 11.24 12.27 -3.42
N PRO A 46 12.17 12.05 -4.36
CA PRO A 46 13.55 12.49 -4.23
C PRO A 46 13.69 14.02 -4.21
N ASN A 47 14.78 14.52 -3.60
CA ASN A 47 15.03 15.97 -3.51
C ASN A 47 15.46 16.61 -4.82
N ASP A 48 16.17 15.86 -5.64
CA ASP A 48 16.51 16.22 -7.02
C ASP A 48 15.30 16.19 -7.95
N TYR A 49 14.26 15.40 -7.64
CA TYR A 49 13.01 15.39 -8.40
C TYR A 49 12.04 16.51 -7.96
N ILE A 50 11.85 16.70 -6.65
CA ILE A 50 11.01 17.77 -6.09
C ILE A 50 11.82 18.53 -5.03
N PRO A 51 12.52 19.61 -5.42
CA PRO A 51 13.35 20.39 -4.50
C PRO A 51 12.53 21.09 -3.42
N ASP A 52 11.36 21.64 -3.78
CA ASP A 52 10.49 22.33 -2.83
C ASP A 52 9.87 21.36 -1.82
N VAL A 53 10.24 21.55 -0.55
CA VAL A 53 9.77 20.71 0.56
C VAL A 53 8.25 20.82 0.72
N SER A 54 7.68 22.03 0.60
CA SER A 54 6.24 22.26 0.80
C SER A 54 5.38 21.51 -0.23
N SER A 55 5.80 21.51 -1.49
CA SER A 55 5.16 20.75 -2.59
C SER A 55 5.20 19.25 -2.32
N ARG A 56 6.36 18.72 -1.94
CA ARG A 56 6.53 17.30 -1.64
C ARG A 56 5.67 16.84 -0.46
N LEU A 57 5.59 17.64 0.60
CA LEU A 57 4.72 17.38 1.75
C LEU A 57 3.24 17.36 1.37
N THR A 58 2.83 18.31 0.52
CA THR A 58 1.46 18.37 -0.02
C THR A 58 1.13 17.13 -0.83
N LEU A 59 2.06 16.65 -1.67
CA LEU A 59 1.89 15.44 -2.47
C LEU A 59 1.80 14.18 -1.61
N TYR A 60 2.68 14.03 -0.61
CA TYR A 60 2.58 12.93 0.37
C TYR A 60 1.23 12.92 1.06
N LYS A 61 0.71 14.09 1.45
CA LYS A 61 -0.62 14.20 2.07
C LYS A 61 -1.72 13.75 1.12
N ARG A 62 -1.68 14.18 -0.15
CA ARG A 62 -2.68 13.77 -1.16
C ARG A 62 -2.67 12.25 -1.37
N LEU A 63 -1.49 11.64 -1.55
CA LEU A 63 -1.35 10.19 -1.67
C LEU A 63 -1.84 9.47 -0.41
N ALA A 64 -1.49 9.97 0.78
CA ALA A 64 -1.92 9.39 2.05
C ALA A 64 -3.45 9.40 2.20
N LEU A 65 -4.12 10.47 1.76
CA LEU A 65 -5.57 10.64 1.89
C LEU A 65 -6.39 10.05 0.74
N ALA A 66 -5.74 9.65 -0.36
CA ALA A 66 -6.41 9.10 -1.53
C ALA A 66 -7.22 7.84 -1.19
N ARG A 67 -8.49 7.85 -1.59
CA ARG A 67 -9.50 6.82 -1.30
C ARG A 67 -9.76 5.89 -2.47
N ASP A 68 -9.39 6.31 -3.67
CA ASP A 68 -9.60 5.58 -4.92
C ASP A 68 -8.42 5.79 -5.87
N ILE A 69 -8.39 4.99 -6.93
CA ILE A 69 -7.31 5.01 -7.92
C ILE A 69 -7.30 6.33 -8.70
N ALA A 70 -8.48 6.91 -9.00
CA ALA A 70 -8.57 8.17 -9.74
C ALA A 70 -7.86 9.33 -9.01
N GLN A 71 -7.96 9.38 -7.68
CA GLN A 71 -7.24 10.36 -6.88
C GLN A 71 -5.72 10.16 -6.91
N ILE A 72 -5.24 8.92 -7.03
CA ILE A 72 -3.82 8.63 -7.23
C ILE A 72 -3.38 9.07 -8.63
N GLU A 73 -4.15 8.77 -9.67
CA GLU A 73 -3.85 9.21 -11.04
C GLU A 73 -3.77 10.73 -11.14
N SER A 74 -4.69 11.46 -10.48
CA SER A 74 -4.62 12.93 -10.42
C SER A 74 -3.34 13.47 -9.76
N VAL A 75 -2.74 12.72 -8.82
CA VAL A 75 -1.43 13.09 -8.26
C VAL A 75 -0.31 12.79 -9.26
N ILE A 76 -0.40 11.67 -9.99
CA ILE A 76 0.56 11.29 -11.02
C ILE A 76 0.58 12.32 -12.15
N ASP A 77 -0.58 12.77 -12.62
CA ASP A 77 -0.69 13.77 -13.69
C ASP A 77 -0.07 15.12 -13.25
N ASP A 78 -0.34 15.56 -12.02
CA ASP A 78 0.28 16.76 -11.45
C ASP A 78 1.80 16.61 -11.31
N LEU A 79 2.27 15.41 -10.95
CA LEU A 79 3.71 15.13 -10.87
C LEU A 79 4.38 15.17 -12.25
N THR A 80 3.76 14.54 -13.25
CA THR A 80 4.36 14.44 -14.60
C THR A 80 4.30 15.76 -15.35
N ASP A 81 3.23 16.54 -15.20
CA ASP A 81 3.10 17.87 -15.79
C ASP A 81 4.14 18.86 -15.24
N ARG A 82 4.37 18.84 -13.92
CA ARG A 82 5.23 19.82 -13.24
C ARG A 82 6.70 19.42 -13.16
N PHE A 83 6.98 18.12 -13.01
CA PHE A 83 8.33 17.62 -12.72
C PHE A 83 8.82 16.62 -13.76
N GLY A 84 8.00 16.26 -14.75
CA GLY A 84 8.36 15.31 -15.80
C GLY A 84 8.33 13.85 -15.33
N LYS A 85 9.12 13.00 -15.99
CA LYS A 85 9.09 11.54 -15.78
C LYS A 85 9.36 11.17 -14.32
N LEU A 86 8.52 10.31 -13.77
CA LEU A 86 8.68 9.80 -12.40
C LEU A 86 9.99 8.98 -12.26
N PRO A 87 10.83 9.26 -11.26
CA PRO A 87 11.96 8.41 -10.92
C PRO A 87 11.48 7.10 -10.28
N GLU A 88 12.37 6.10 -10.23
CA GLU A 88 12.06 4.76 -9.70
C GLU A 88 11.48 4.82 -8.28
N GLN A 89 12.06 5.64 -7.40
CA GLN A 89 11.58 5.72 -6.01
C GLN A 89 10.16 6.31 -5.92
N ALA A 90 9.79 7.21 -6.83
CA ALA A 90 8.44 7.75 -6.90
C ALA A 90 7.46 6.71 -7.45
N LEU A 91 7.86 5.90 -8.45
CA LEU A 91 7.06 4.78 -8.96
C LEU A 91 6.75 3.76 -7.85
N ASN A 92 7.75 3.41 -7.04
CA ASN A 92 7.58 2.52 -5.87
C ASN A 92 6.57 3.09 -4.88
N LEU A 93 6.65 4.39 -4.57
CA LEU A 93 5.72 5.08 -3.68
C LEU A 93 4.29 5.04 -4.24
N ILE A 94 4.10 5.35 -5.52
CA ILE A 94 2.79 5.29 -6.17
C ILE A 94 2.20 3.87 -6.12
N ALA A 95 3.03 2.85 -6.38
CA ALA A 95 2.60 1.45 -6.31
C ALA A 95 2.10 1.06 -4.90
N ILE A 96 2.81 1.48 -3.85
CA ILE A 96 2.38 1.30 -2.46
C ILE A 96 0.98 1.87 -2.22
N HIS A 97 0.72 3.11 -2.67
CA HIS A 97 -0.57 3.74 -2.46
C HIS A 97 -1.70 3.10 -3.28
N ARG A 98 -1.44 2.65 -4.52
CA ARG A 98 -2.40 1.87 -5.31
C ARG A 98 -2.72 0.54 -4.63
N LEU A 99 -1.71 -0.20 -4.17
CA LEU A 99 -1.87 -1.47 -3.47
C LEU A 99 -2.66 -1.30 -2.17
N ARG A 100 -2.42 -0.22 -1.40
CA ARG A 100 -3.16 0.10 -0.18
C ARG A 100 -4.67 0.21 -0.43
N ILE A 101 -5.08 0.88 -1.51
CA ILE A 101 -6.50 1.05 -1.84
C ILE A 101 -7.17 -0.32 -2.08
N HIS A 102 -6.55 -1.18 -2.89
CA HIS A 102 -7.08 -2.53 -3.14
C HIS A 102 -7.05 -3.42 -1.89
N SER A 103 -5.97 -3.32 -1.10
CA SER A 103 -5.77 -4.09 0.13
C SER A 103 -6.86 -3.81 1.15
N LYS A 104 -7.22 -2.53 1.33
CA LYS A 104 -8.31 -2.11 2.20
C LYS A 104 -9.66 -2.73 1.80
N THR A 105 -9.96 -2.78 0.50
CA THR A 105 -11.20 -3.39 -0.01
C THR A 105 -11.31 -4.87 0.33
N LEU A 106 -10.18 -5.58 0.47
CA LEU A 106 -10.13 -7.00 0.82
C LEU A 106 -10.00 -7.27 2.32
N GLY A 107 -9.80 -6.25 3.16
CA GLY A 107 -9.45 -6.46 4.57
C GLY A 107 -8.05 -7.05 4.72
N ILE A 108 -7.09 -6.62 3.89
CA ILE A 108 -5.67 -6.93 4.06
C ILE A 108 -5.05 -5.80 4.89
N ARG A 109 -4.63 -6.12 6.11
CA ARG A 109 -3.95 -5.17 7.02
C ARG A 109 -2.51 -4.93 6.66
N LYS A 110 -1.80 -5.95 6.20
CA LYS A 110 -0.38 -5.85 5.89
C LYS A 110 0.01 -6.68 4.69
N ILE A 111 0.86 -6.13 3.83
CA ILE A 111 1.58 -6.86 2.79
C ILE A 111 3.07 -6.63 3.03
N ASP A 112 3.81 -7.70 3.25
CA ASP A 112 5.27 -7.69 3.35
C ASP A 112 5.82 -8.51 2.18
N ALA A 113 6.27 -7.84 1.12
CA ALA A 113 6.74 -8.45 -0.12
C ALA A 113 8.26 -8.40 -0.16
N ALA A 114 8.92 -9.44 0.34
CA ALA A 114 10.37 -9.62 0.30
C ALA A 114 10.81 -10.48 -0.91
N ASP A 115 12.10 -10.56 -1.16
CA ASP A 115 12.67 -11.14 -2.39
C ASP A 115 12.27 -12.61 -2.61
N ALA A 116 12.15 -13.40 -1.53
CA ALA A 116 11.85 -14.83 -1.60
C ALA A 116 10.38 -15.19 -1.31
N ALA A 117 9.61 -14.27 -0.72
CA ALA A 117 8.23 -14.53 -0.35
C ALA A 117 7.47 -13.24 -0.03
N ILE A 118 6.16 -13.32 -0.20
CA ILE A 118 5.20 -12.28 0.18
C ILE A 118 4.32 -12.80 1.29
N VAL A 119 4.17 -12.03 2.37
CA VAL A 119 3.30 -12.34 3.50
C VAL A 119 2.15 -11.35 3.53
N PHE A 120 0.93 -11.87 3.48
CA PHE A 120 -0.30 -11.11 3.61
C PHE A 120 -0.85 -11.34 5.01
N THR A 121 -1.18 -10.27 5.72
CA THR A 121 -1.91 -10.31 7.00
C THR A 121 -3.31 -9.75 6.77
N PHE A 122 -4.32 -10.55 7.05
CA PHE A 122 -5.72 -10.18 6.89
C PHE A 122 -6.31 -9.63 8.18
N ASP A 123 -7.41 -8.88 8.06
CA ASP A 123 -8.26 -8.52 9.17
C ASP A 123 -8.93 -9.74 9.80
N GLU A 124 -9.42 -9.60 11.04
CA GLU A 124 -10.21 -10.67 11.70
C GLU A 124 -11.44 -11.05 10.87
N LYS A 125 -11.99 -10.08 10.14
CA LYS A 125 -13.08 -10.25 9.19
C LYS A 125 -12.60 -9.88 7.80
N PRO A 126 -11.97 -10.81 7.05
CA PRO A 126 -11.60 -10.54 5.66
C PRO A 126 -12.84 -10.22 4.83
N HIS A 127 -12.73 -9.25 3.92
CA HIS A 127 -13.86 -8.77 3.12
C HIS A 127 -13.95 -9.48 1.76
N PHE A 128 -13.68 -10.78 1.73
CA PHE A 128 -13.74 -11.65 0.54
C PHE A 128 -14.34 -13.02 0.91
N SER A 129 -14.80 -13.77 -0.09
CA SER A 129 -15.35 -15.11 0.11
C SER A 129 -14.28 -16.09 0.62
N PRO A 130 -14.47 -16.74 1.79
CA PRO A 130 -13.55 -17.77 2.26
C PRO A 130 -13.35 -18.91 1.26
N LEU A 131 -14.41 -19.25 0.51
CA LEU A 131 -14.36 -20.28 -0.52
C LEU A 131 -13.44 -19.89 -1.69
N ALA A 132 -13.39 -18.60 -2.05
CA ALA A 132 -12.47 -18.12 -3.08
C ALA A 132 -11.00 -18.26 -2.64
N LEU A 133 -10.70 -17.96 -1.38
CA LEU A 133 -9.37 -18.18 -0.82
C LEU A 133 -9.01 -19.67 -0.80
N VAL A 134 -9.91 -20.54 -0.36
CA VAL A 134 -9.69 -22.00 -0.36
C VAL A 134 -9.41 -22.51 -1.79
N ARG A 135 -10.21 -22.10 -2.78
CA ARG A 135 -9.98 -22.47 -4.19
C ARG A 135 -8.62 -21.99 -4.70
N LEU A 136 -8.24 -20.76 -4.37
CA LEU A 136 -6.92 -20.22 -4.73
C LEU A 136 -5.80 -21.07 -4.13
N LEU A 137 -5.87 -21.38 -2.83
CA LEU A 137 -4.91 -22.21 -2.12
C LEU A 137 -4.86 -23.66 -2.65
N GLN A 138 -5.97 -24.22 -3.12
CA GLN A 138 -6.00 -25.56 -3.72
C GLN A 138 -5.38 -25.58 -5.12
N SER A 139 -5.55 -24.51 -5.89
CA SER A 139 -4.99 -24.39 -7.24
C SER A 139 -3.49 -24.11 -7.26
N ARG A 140 -2.89 -23.77 -6.12
CA ARG A 140 -1.52 -23.24 -6.02
C ARG A 140 -0.74 -23.89 -4.89
N ARG A 141 0.43 -24.44 -5.20
CA ARG A 141 1.32 -25.06 -4.19
C ARG A 141 2.28 -24.07 -3.51
N ASP A 142 2.41 -22.89 -4.07
CA ASP A 142 3.31 -21.82 -3.61
C ASP A 142 2.67 -20.91 -2.55
N MET A 143 1.36 -21.02 -2.32
CA MET A 143 0.62 -20.25 -1.32
C MET A 143 0.13 -21.16 -0.17
N ARG A 144 0.28 -20.69 1.07
CA ARG A 144 -0.22 -21.40 2.25
C ARG A 144 -0.52 -20.47 3.41
N MET A 145 -1.46 -20.86 4.26
CA MET A 145 -1.64 -20.22 5.56
C MET A 145 -0.48 -20.61 6.49
N ILE A 146 0.14 -19.62 7.13
CA ILE A 146 1.19 -19.80 8.14
C ILE A 146 0.75 -19.39 9.55
N ALA A 147 -0.36 -18.67 9.64
CA ALA A 147 -1.12 -18.37 10.86
C ALA A 147 -2.60 -18.18 10.46
N PRO A 148 -3.55 -18.12 11.41
CA PRO A 148 -4.97 -17.94 11.09
C PRO A 148 -5.26 -16.71 10.22
N ASP A 149 -4.51 -15.62 10.42
CA ASP A 149 -4.64 -14.35 9.70
C ASP A 149 -3.51 -14.10 8.71
N LYS A 150 -2.58 -15.04 8.50
CA LYS A 150 -1.39 -14.86 7.65
C LYS A 150 -1.28 -15.88 6.54
N LEU A 151 -1.20 -15.40 5.31
CA LEU A 151 -0.88 -16.19 4.12
C LEU A 151 0.52 -15.87 3.65
N LYS A 152 1.33 -16.91 3.43
CA LYS A 152 2.63 -16.81 2.79
C LYS A 152 2.53 -17.28 1.35
N PHE A 153 3.00 -16.46 0.42
CA PHE A 153 3.21 -16.78 -0.98
C PHE A 153 4.73 -16.88 -1.23
N THR A 154 5.23 -18.08 -1.49
CA THR A 154 6.66 -18.33 -1.76
C THR A 154 6.91 -18.10 -3.24
N VAL A 155 7.49 -16.96 -3.57
CA VAL A 155 7.77 -16.55 -4.96
C VAL A 155 9.01 -15.66 -4.94
N ALA A 156 9.95 -15.96 -5.85
CA ALA A 156 11.11 -15.10 -6.06
C ALA A 156 10.67 -13.86 -6.85
N THR A 157 10.98 -12.66 -6.35
CA THR A 157 10.63 -11.40 -6.99
C THR A 157 11.81 -10.44 -7.00
N HIS A 158 12.02 -9.74 -8.12
CA HIS A 158 13.10 -8.77 -8.27
C HIS A 158 12.54 -7.43 -8.76
N GLY A 159 12.77 -6.38 -7.98
CA GLY A 159 12.26 -5.04 -8.32
C GLY A 159 10.74 -4.89 -8.17
N LEU A 160 10.21 -3.79 -8.72
CA LEU A 160 8.83 -3.37 -8.51
C LEU A 160 7.82 -4.23 -9.25
N ASP A 161 8.03 -4.44 -10.55
CA ASP A 161 7.04 -5.06 -11.43
C ASP A 161 6.76 -6.51 -11.03
N ASP A 162 7.80 -7.27 -10.68
CA ASP A 162 7.68 -8.64 -10.17
C ASP A 162 6.86 -8.68 -8.88
N ARG A 163 7.16 -7.80 -7.91
CA ARG A 163 6.45 -7.75 -6.61
C ARG A 163 5.00 -7.38 -6.80
N VAL A 164 4.71 -6.32 -7.56
CA VAL A 164 3.34 -5.88 -7.83
C VAL A 164 2.57 -6.95 -8.61
N GLY A 165 3.21 -7.57 -9.61
CA GLY A 165 2.66 -8.69 -10.37
C GLY A 165 2.29 -9.87 -9.46
N ALA A 166 3.20 -10.29 -8.60
CA ALA A 166 2.98 -11.37 -7.64
C ALA A 166 1.85 -11.04 -6.65
N ILE A 167 1.80 -9.82 -6.13
CA ILE A 167 0.70 -9.38 -5.24
C ILE A 167 -0.65 -9.45 -5.94
N ARG A 168 -0.71 -9.05 -7.22
CA ARG A 168 -1.94 -9.10 -8.03
C ARG A 168 -2.47 -10.51 -8.26
N LEU A 169 -1.60 -11.53 -8.26
CA LEU A 169 -2.02 -12.94 -8.37
C LEU A 169 -2.89 -13.38 -7.19
N LEU A 170 -2.76 -12.74 -6.03
CA LEU A 170 -3.64 -12.96 -4.88
C LEU A 170 -4.80 -11.97 -4.86
N ILE A 171 -4.53 -10.68 -5.08
CA ILE A 171 -5.56 -9.64 -4.95
C ILE A 171 -6.66 -9.76 -6.01
N ASN A 172 -6.32 -10.03 -7.27
CA ASN A 172 -7.30 -9.99 -8.37
C ASN A 172 -8.38 -11.09 -8.24
N PRO A 173 -8.04 -12.37 -7.99
CA PRO A 173 -9.06 -13.41 -7.79
C PRO A 173 -9.98 -13.12 -6.59
N LEU A 174 -9.43 -12.55 -5.50
CA LEU A 174 -10.22 -12.22 -4.31
C LEU A 174 -11.15 -11.02 -4.55
N LEU A 175 -10.72 -10.03 -5.34
CA LEU A 175 -11.58 -8.90 -5.74
C LEU A 175 -12.71 -9.35 -6.66
N ALA A 176 -12.43 -10.23 -7.63
CA ALA A 176 -13.45 -10.78 -8.51
C ALA A 176 -14.54 -11.51 -7.70
N ALA A 177 -14.12 -12.43 -6.81
CA ALA A 177 -15.05 -13.19 -5.98
C ALA A 177 -15.83 -12.35 -4.94
N LYS A 178 -15.33 -11.16 -4.58
CA LYS A 178 -16.06 -10.20 -3.74
C LYS A 178 -17.25 -9.58 -4.49
N THR A 179 -17.06 -9.27 -5.77
CA THR A 179 -18.09 -8.66 -6.62
C THR A 179 -19.28 -9.60 -6.79
N ASP A 180 -19.00 -10.90 -6.98
CA ASP A 180 -20.02 -11.94 -7.11
C ASP A 180 -20.86 -12.13 -5.85
N ALA A 181 -20.29 -11.87 -4.67
CA ALA A 181 -20.97 -12.02 -3.38
C ALA A 181 -21.87 -10.82 -3.00
N SER A 182 -21.74 -9.68 -3.69
CA SER A 182 -22.54 -8.46 -3.43
C SER A 182 -23.76 -8.33 -4.35
N GLY A 183 -23.97 -9.31 -5.25
CA GLY A 183 -25.06 -9.36 -6.23
C GLY A 183 -26.15 -10.38 -5.91
N ASN A 184 -26.22 -10.91 -4.68
CA ASN A 184 -27.23 -11.87 -4.23
C ASN A 184 -27.87 -11.39 -2.93
#